data_AF-A0A1N7SHW9-F1
#
_entry.id   AF-A0A1N7SHW9-F1
#
_cell.length_a   1.000
_cell.length_b   1.000
_cell.length_c   1.000
_cell.angle_alpha   90.00
_cell.angle_beta   90.00
_cell.angle_gamma   90.00
#
_symmetry.space_group_name_H-M   'P 1'
#
loop_
_entity.id
_entity.type
_entity.pdbx_description
1 polymer ?
#
loop_
_entity_poly.entity_id
_entity_poly.type
_entity_poly.pdbx_seq_one_letter_code
_entity_poly.pdbx_strand_id
1 'polypeptide(L)'
;MESVALKLRFACTLVLLTISLMPFGNAFSQAVLAPKAPSAQTNNALALAATGVGVKQCLPALTSLSALGIRDSNNNDVLLDWDRKRPSKSSVFSLIGLEYPSDSAAMSITAVPEADGSCSVAAERISFAPIVCKRVAQQELQGYQATQLLNRMVVYVEAREPGSSVSLIDAPPGCLVIRRYVKFSAATPGVGK
;
A
#
# COMPACT_ATOMS: atom_id res chain seq x y z
N MET A 1 81.57 -15.70 -15.29
CA MET A 1 82.57 -15.64 -14.22
C MET A 1 81.98 -14.82 -13.09
N GLU A 2 81.78 -15.50 -11.95
CA GLU A 2 81.74 -15.06 -10.53
C GLU A 2 81.91 -13.55 -10.29
N SER A 3 81.27 -12.84 -9.34
CA SER A 3 80.86 -13.13 -7.95
C SER A 3 80.40 -11.75 -7.37
N VAL A 4 79.41 -11.54 -6.48
CA VAL A 4 79.43 -11.70 -5.00
C VAL A 4 78.31 -10.82 -4.38
N ALA A 5 77.66 -11.37 -3.34
CA ALA A 5 76.99 -10.81 -2.13
C ALA A 5 76.06 -9.57 -2.20
N LEU A 6 74.82 -9.59 -1.71
CA LEU A 6 74.24 -9.91 -0.37
C LEU A 6 74.37 -8.77 0.67
N LYS A 7 73.22 -8.47 1.32
CA LYS A 7 72.95 -7.64 2.53
C LYS A 7 72.58 -6.17 2.21
N LEU A 8 71.61 -5.50 2.83
CA LEU A 8 70.89 -5.70 4.09
C LEU A 8 69.69 -4.72 4.13
N ARG A 9 68.54 -5.18 4.65
CA ARG A 9 67.52 -4.46 5.45
C ARG A 9 67.20 -2.99 5.12
N PHE A 10 65.95 -2.72 4.75
CA PHE A 10 65.14 -1.69 5.42
C PHE A 10 63.65 -2.00 5.24
N ALA A 11 63.08 -2.68 6.24
CA ALA A 11 61.65 -2.71 6.45
C ALA A 11 61.25 -1.38 7.09
N CYS A 12 60.49 -0.55 6.38
CA CYS A 12 59.78 0.57 6.96
C CYS A 12 58.44 0.73 6.24
N THR A 13 57.51 -0.15 6.62
CA THR A 13 56.10 0.14 6.88
C THR A 13 55.51 1.33 6.10
N LEU A 14 55.09 1.10 4.85
CA LEU A 14 54.13 1.98 4.20
C LEU A 14 52.74 1.36 4.36
N VAL A 15 51.99 1.88 5.34
CA VAL A 15 50.58 1.56 5.57
C VAL A 15 49.78 2.00 4.34
N LEU A 16 49.40 1.04 3.49
CA LEU A 16 48.45 1.22 2.42
C LEU A 16 47.06 1.48 3.02
N LEU A 17 46.69 2.76 3.12
CA LEU A 17 45.35 3.19 3.48
C LEU A 17 44.41 2.94 2.30
N THR A 18 43.86 1.72 2.20
CA THR A 18 42.78 1.40 1.26
C THR A 18 41.49 2.08 1.73
N ILE A 19 41.20 3.26 1.19
CA ILE A 19 39.91 3.92 1.34
C ILE A 19 38.89 3.17 0.48
N SER A 20 38.15 2.27 1.12
CA SER A 20 36.96 1.62 0.54
C SER A 20 35.85 2.66 0.42
N LEU A 21 35.66 3.23 -0.78
CA LEU A 21 34.47 3.98 -1.15
C LEU A 21 33.27 3.02 -1.17
N MET A 22 32.54 2.93 -0.07
CA MET A 22 31.20 2.34 -0.05
C MET A 22 30.28 3.24 -0.89
N PRO A 23 29.63 2.73 -1.95
CA PRO A 23 28.54 3.47 -2.57
C PRO A 23 27.39 3.50 -1.58
N PHE A 24 27.16 4.66 -0.96
CA PHE A 24 25.90 4.95 -0.31
C PHE A 24 24.82 4.87 -1.37
N GLY A 25 24.07 3.76 -1.36
CA GLY A 25 22.86 3.61 -2.14
C GLY A 25 21.89 4.70 -1.70
N ASN A 26 21.83 5.79 -2.47
CA ASN A 26 20.80 6.79 -2.29
C ASN A 26 19.46 6.15 -2.66
N ALA A 27 18.76 5.64 -1.64
CA ALA A 27 17.36 5.31 -1.74
C ALA A 27 16.58 6.63 -1.89
N PHE A 28 16.47 7.13 -3.12
CA PHE A 28 15.63 8.27 -3.42
C PHE A 28 14.16 7.83 -3.41
N SER A 29 13.55 7.83 -2.23
CA SER A 29 12.09 7.94 -2.12
C SER A 29 11.71 9.39 -2.42
N GLN A 30 11.52 9.70 -3.70
CA GLN A 30 10.98 10.99 -4.12
C GLN A 30 9.47 10.83 -4.21
N ALA A 31 8.77 11.11 -3.10
CA ALA A 31 7.34 11.32 -3.11
C ALA A 31 7.06 12.57 -3.96
N VAL A 32 6.37 12.41 -5.08
CA VAL A 32 5.90 13.55 -5.88
C VAL A 32 4.63 14.05 -5.21
N LEU A 33 4.75 15.07 -4.37
CA LEU A 33 3.61 15.85 -3.90
C LEU A 33 3.23 16.84 -5.01
N ALA A 34 2.05 16.68 -5.62
CA ALA A 34 1.56 17.60 -6.64
C ALA A 34 0.87 18.82 -6.00
N PRO A 35 1.03 20.06 -6.54
CA PRO A 35 0.34 21.24 -6.02
C PRO A 35 -1.19 21.16 -6.19
N LYS A 36 -1.93 21.60 -5.16
CA LYS A 36 -3.40 21.60 -5.09
C LYS A 36 -4.04 22.54 -6.13
N ALA A 37 -4.79 21.98 -7.08
CA ALA A 37 -5.64 22.74 -8.01
C ALA A 37 -7.04 23.01 -7.41
N PRO A 38 -7.79 24.04 -7.87
CA PRO A 38 -9.12 24.38 -7.35
C PRO A 38 -10.16 23.28 -7.64
N SER A 39 -11.15 23.14 -6.77
CA SER A 39 -12.10 22.02 -6.69
C SER A 39 -12.93 21.80 -7.96
N ALA A 40 -12.36 21.03 -8.89
CA ALA A 40 -13.09 20.19 -9.83
C ALA A 40 -13.47 18.89 -9.13
N GLN A 41 -14.54 18.25 -9.60
CA GLN A 41 -14.96 16.87 -9.30
C GLN A 41 -13.79 16.05 -8.73
N THR A 42 -13.91 15.57 -7.48
CA THR A 42 -12.83 14.91 -6.74
C THR A 42 -12.08 13.95 -7.67
N ASN A 43 -10.92 14.39 -8.15
CA ASN A 43 -10.17 13.65 -9.16
C ASN A 43 -9.70 12.36 -8.51
N ASN A 44 -9.88 11.24 -9.18
CA ASN A 44 -9.39 9.96 -8.68
C ASN A 44 -7.87 9.90 -8.87
N ALA A 45 -7.11 10.35 -7.86
CA ALA A 45 -5.66 10.48 -7.95
C ALA A 45 -4.99 9.13 -8.24
N LEU A 46 -5.51 8.02 -7.67
CA LEU A 46 -4.99 6.68 -7.97
C LEU A 46 -5.19 6.30 -9.43
N ALA A 47 -6.39 6.51 -10.00
CA ALA A 47 -6.64 6.16 -11.39
C ALA A 47 -5.74 6.96 -12.35
N LEU A 48 -5.54 8.25 -12.06
CA LEU A 48 -4.63 9.11 -12.81
C LEU A 48 -3.17 8.65 -12.71
N ALA A 49 -2.69 8.37 -11.50
CA ALA A 49 -1.33 7.90 -11.26
C ALA A 49 -1.08 6.53 -11.90
N ALA A 50 -2.01 5.57 -11.73
CA ALA A 50 -1.93 4.24 -12.33
C ALA A 50 -1.89 4.29 -13.86
N THR A 51 -2.70 5.15 -14.48
CA THR A 51 -2.66 5.41 -15.93
C THR A 51 -1.31 6.01 -16.33
N GLY A 52 -0.82 7.01 -15.60
CA GLY A 52 0.44 7.69 -15.89
C GLY A 52 1.68 6.78 -15.82
N VAL A 53 1.69 5.80 -14.92
CA VAL A 53 2.81 4.83 -14.81
C VAL A 53 2.65 3.59 -15.71
N GLY A 54 1.57 3.51 -16.48
CA GLY A 54 1.37 2.46 -17.49
C GLY A 54 0.75 1.16 -16.97
N VAL A 55 0.00 1.20 -15.86
CA VAL A 55 -0.81 0.06 -15.41
C VAL A 55 -1.97 -0.14 -16.40
N LYS A 56 -2.14 -1.35 -16.92
CA LYS A 56 -3.25 -1.65 -17.86
C LYS A 56 -4.19 -2.72 -17.30
N GLN A 57 -3.67 -3.91 -17.00
CA GLN A 57 -4.49 -5.06 -16.61
C GLN A 57 -5.35 -4.80 -15.37
N CYS A 58 -4.75 -4.26 -14.31
CA CYS A 58 -5.46 -3.97 -13.07
C CYS A 58 -6.15 -2.60 -13.03
N LEU A 59 -6.01 -1.78 -14.08
CA LEU A 59 -6.53 -0.40 -14.08
C LEU A 59 -8.03 -0.33 -13.81
N PRO A 60 -8.90 -1.18 -14.41
CA PRO A 60 -10.35 -1.12 -14.12
C PRO A 60 -10.67 -1.38 -12.65
N ALA A 61 -9.98 -2.33 -12.02
CA ALA A 61 -10.18 -2.66 -10.62
C ALA A 61 -9.67 -1.56 -9.69
N LEU A 62 -8.50 -1.00 -9.98
CA LEU A 62 -7.94 0.15 -9.25
C LEU A 62 -8.89 1.34 -9.31
N THR A 63 -9.37 1.71 -10.50
CA THR A 63 -10.29 2.84 -10.71
C THR A 63 -11.61 2.64 -9.98
N SER A 64 -12.22 1.45 -10.07
CA SER A 64 -13.51 1.18 -9.42
C SER A 64 -13.38 1.21 -7.89
N LEU A 65 -12.37 0.57 -7.32
CA LEU A 65 -12.18 0.52 -5.87
C LEU A 65 -11.83 1.90 -5.29
N SER A 66 -10.91 2.63 -5.94
CA SER A 66 -10.58 3.98 -5.50
C SER A 66 -11.77 4.94 -5.61
N ALA A 67 -12.58 4.86 -6.67
CA ALA A 67 -13.78 5.69 -6.79
C ALA A 67 -14.76 5.46 -5.64
N LEU A 68 -14.94 4.21 -5.19
CA LEU A 68 -15.76 3.89 -4.02
C LEU A 68 -15.17 4.43 -2.72
N GLY A 69 -13.85 4.39 -2.59
CA GLY A 69 -13.13 4.81 -1.38
C GLY A 69 -13.00 6.32 -1.22
N ILE A 70 -12.88 7.08 -2.32
CA ILE A 70 -12.79 8.55 -2.31
C ILE A 70 -14.16 9.22 -2.30
N ARG A 71 -15.25 8.45 -2.38
CA ARG A 71 -16.61 9.00 -2.32
C ARG A 71 -16.77 9.83 -1.05
N ASP A 72 -17.40 11.00 -1.22
CA ASP A 72 -17.62 12.02 -0.19
C ASP A 72 -16.34 12.70 0.37
N SER A 73 -15.15 12.36 -0.14
CA SER A 73 -13.94 13.12 0.17
C SER A 73 -13.90 14.43 -0.61
N ASN A 74 -13.49 15.51 0.07
CA ASN A 74 -13.24 16.81 -0.54
C ASN A 74 -11.99 16.77 -1.42
N ASN A 75 -11.01 15.94 -1.03
CA ASN A 75 -9.74 15.84 -1.69
C ASN A 75 -9.11 14.46 -1.42
N ASN A 76 -8.26 14.01 -2.34
CA ASN A 76 -7.44 12.82 -2.17
C ASN A 76 -6.10 12.99 -2.90
N ASP A 77 -5.08 12.34 -2.39
CA ASP A 77 -3.78 12.22 -3.05
C ASP A 77 -3.21 10.82 -2.80
N VAL A 78 -2.25 10.39 -3.61
CA VAL A 78 -1.80 8.99 -3.67
C VAL A 78 -0.28 8.86 -3.63
N LEU A 79 0.19 7.97 -2.78
CA LEU A 79 1.49 7.33 -2.89
C LEU A 79 1.31 6.03 -3.69
N LEU A 80 2.04 5.87 -4.79
CA LEU A 80 1.95 4.73 -5.69
C LEU A 80 3.31 4.05 -5.85
N ASP A 81 3.38 2.77 -5.50
CA ASP A 81 4.56 1.92 -5.66
C ASP A 81 4.31 0.84 -6.72
N TRP A 82 5.23 0.71 -7.67
CA TRP A 82 5.13 -0.26 -8.78
C TRP A 82 6.50 -0.73 -9.29
N ASP A 83 6.52 -1.87 -9.97
CA ASP A 83 7.69 -2.33 -10.72
C ASP A 83 7.83 -1.55 -12.04
N ARG A 84 8.77 -0.59 -12.08
CA ARG A 84 9.05 0.24 -13.27
C ARG A 84 9.45 -0.56 -14.50
N LYS A 85 10.00 -1.77 -14.35
CA LYS A 85 10.36 -2.65 -15.47
C LYS A 85 9.16 -3.40 -16.02
N ARG A 86 8.13 -3.59 -15.21
CA ARG A 86 6.94 -4.42 -15.53
C ARG A 86 5.64 -3.75 -15.06
N PRO A 87 5.35 -2.50 -15.49
CA PRO A 87 4.27 -1.67 -14.92
C PRO A 87 2.86 -2.27 -15.06
N SER A 88 2.62 -3.15 -16.03
CA SER A 88 1.33 -3.83 -16.20
C SER A 88 1.36 -5.33 -15.89
N LYS A 89 2.50 -5.87 -15.44
CA LYS A 89 2.69 -7.32 -15.22
C LYS A 89 3.21 -7.63 -13.82
N SER A 90 3.08 -6.70 -12.89
CA SER A 90 3.54 -6.84 -11.51
C SER A 90 2.57 -6.15 -10.58
N SER A 91 2.67 -6.49 -9.30
CA SER A 91 1.83 -5.89 -8.26
C SER A 91 2.03 -4.38 -8.19
N VAL A 92 0.93 -3.69 -7.90
CA VAL A 92 0.90 -2.26 -7.60
C VAL A 92 0.39 -2.11 -6.18
N PHE A 93 1.06 -1.28 -5.39
CA PHE A 93 0.66 -0.92 -4.04
C PHE A 93 0.37 0.56 -4.00
N SER A 94 -0.69 0.96 -3.31
CA SER A 94 -1.03 2.36 -3.18
C SER A 94 -1.51 2.68 -1.78
N LEU A 95 -1.18 3.88 -1.33
CA LEU A 95 -1.71 4.51 -0.13
C LEU A 95 -2.31 5.85 -0.52
N ILE A 96 -3.60 6.02 -0.29
CA ILE A 96 -4.37 7.21 -0.60
C ILE A 96 -4.68 7.94 0.70
N GLY A 97 -4.35 9.22 0.77
CA GLY A 97 -4.86 10.12 1.81
C GLY A 97 -6.22 10.65 1.41
N LEU A 98 -7.18 10.65 2.34
CA LEU A 98 -8.55 11.13 2.13
C LEU A 98 -8.85 12.29 3.08
N GLU A 99 -9.28 13.42 2.53
CA GLU A 99 -9.66 14.63 3.28
C GLU A 99 -11.18 14.78 3.27
N TYR A 100 -11.81 14.81 4.45
CA TYR A 100 -13.24 15.10 4.64
C TYR A 100 -13.39 16.45 5.37
N PRO A 101 -14.59 17.07 5.39
CA PRO A 101 -14.78 18.38 6.06
C PRO A 101 -14.34 18.43 7.53
N SER A 102 -14.44 17.31 8.25
CA SER A 102 -14.19 17.25 9.69
C SER A 102 -13.31 16.08 10.12
N ASP A 103 -12.75 15.32 9.18
CA ASP A 103 -11.97 14.12 9.48
C ASP A 103 -11.01 13.78 8.34
N SER A 104 -10.13 12.81 8.55
CA SER A 104 -9.26 12.26 7.53
C SER A 104 -9.21 10.74 7.62
N ALA A 105 -8.99 10.10 6.48
CA ALA A 105 -8.83 8.66 6.42
C ALA A 105 -7.64 8.31 5.54
N ALA A 106 -7.13 7.10 5.71
CA ALA A 106 -6.19 6.50 4.78
C ALA A 106 -6.88 5.35 4.05
N MET A 107 -6.53 5.13 2.79
CA MET A 107 -6.96 3.96 2.06
C MET A 107 -5.78 3.29 1.38
N SER A 108 -5.60 2.00 1.60
CA SER A 108 -4.63 1.18 0.88
C SER A 108 -5.34 0.41 -0.22
N ILE A 109 -4.78 0.36 -1.43
CA ILE A 109 -5.22 -0.55 -2.49
C ILE A 109 -4.01 -1.26 -3.06
N THR A 110 -4.03 -2.59 -3.00
CA THR A 110 -3.08 -3.47 -3.67
C THR A 110 -3.79 -4.17 -4.82
N ALA A 111 -3.13 -4.22 -5.97
CA ALA A 111 -3.61 -4.91 -7.15
C ALA A 111 -2.53 -5.80 -7.74
N VAL A 112 -2.86 -7.06 -7.99
CA VAL A 112 -1.96 -8.08 -8.53
C VAL A 112 -2.53 -8.58 -9.86
N PRO A 113 -1.83 -8.35 -10.98
CA PRO A 113 -2.24 -8.91 -12.27
C PRO A 113 -2.02 -10.42 -12.27
N GLU A 114 -3.03 -11.14 -12.71
CA GLU A 114 -3.05 -12.61 -12.76
C GLU A 114 -2.73 -13.12 -14.18
N ALA A 115 -2.31 -14.38 -14.28
CA ALA A 115 -1.91 -14.96 -15.56
C ALA A 115 -3.07 -15.07 -16.57
N ASP A 116 -4.31 -15.16 -16.09
CA ASP A 116 -5.54 -15.23 -16.89
C ASP A 116 -6.03 -13.86 -17.39
N GLY A 117 -5.27 -12.79 -17.12
CA GLY A 117 -5.65 -11.42 -17.47
C GLY A 117 -6.57 -10.75 -16.45
N SER A 118 -7.01 -11.45 -15.40
CA SER A 118 -7.79 -10.87 -14.31
C SER A 118 -6.89 -10.12 -13.31
N CYS A 119 -7.50 -9.56 -12.26
CA CYS A 119 -6.76 -8.83 -11.24
C CYS A 119 -7.30 -9.19 -9.85
N SER A 120 -6.41 -9.74 -9.02
CA SER A 120 -6.64 -9.90 -7.59
C SER A 120 -6.40 -8.56 -6.89
N VAL A 121 -7.26 -8.21 -5.96
CA VAL A 121 -7.24 -6.91 -5.28
C VAL A 121 -7.49 -7.05 -3.79
N ALA A 122 -6.83 -6.19 -3.02
CA ALA A 122 -7.10 -5.96 -1.62
C ALA A 122 -7.19 -4.45 -1.39
N ALA A 123 -8.28 -3.99 -0.82
CA ALA A 123 -8.50 -2.59 -0.50
C ALA A 123 -8.89 -2.45 0.98
N GLU A 124 -8.34 -1.46 1.65
CA GLU A 124 -8.60 -1.18 3.06
C GLU A 124 -8.76 0.32 3.24
N ARG A 125 -9.86 0.75 3.86
CA ARG A 125 -10.03 2.13 4.34
C ARG A 125 -9.91 2.14 5.85
N ILE A 126 -9.02 2.96 6.36
CA ILE A 126 -8.72 3.14 7.78
C ILE A 126 -9.16 4.55 8.17
N SER A 127 -10.10 4.65 9.11
CA SER A 127 -10.62 5.92 9.61
C SER A 127 -10.80 5.90 11.12
N PHE A 128 -10.92 7.07 11.73
CA PHE A 128 -11.17 7.21 13.15
C PHE A 128 -12.58 7.76 13.40
N ALA A 129 -13.38 7.06 14.20
CA ALA A 129 -14.66 7.58 14.66
C ALA A 129 -14.48 8.16 16.08
N PRO A 130 -14.89 9.42 16.35
CA PRO A 130 -14.79 10.03 17.67
C PRO A 130 -15.89 9.54 18.64
N ILE A 131 -16.22 8.25 18.57
CA ILE A 131 -17.17 7.53 19.42
C ILE A 131 -16.63 6.14 19.71
N VAL A 132 -17.09 5.51 20.79
CA VAL A 132 -16.67 4.15 21.17
C VAL A 132 -17.10 3.12 20.11
N CYS A 133 -16.30 2.07 19.89
CA CYS A 133 -16.56 1.07 18.84
C CYS A 133 -17.92 0.38 18.97
N LYS A 134 -18.41 0.19 20.21
CA LYS A 134 -19.75 -0.35 20.45
C LYS A 134 -20.85 0.48 19.78
N ARG A 135 -20.71 1.82 19.78
CA ARG A 135 -21.69 2.71 19.14
C ARG A 135 -21.58 2.66 17.62
N VAL A 136 -20.36 2.61 17.07
CA VAL A 136 -20.14 2.39 15.62
C VAL A 136 -20.83 1.10 15.16
N ALA A 137 -20.62 -0.01 15.87
CA ALA A 137 -21.24 -1.29 15.53
C ALA A 137 -22.77 -1.23 15.56
N GLN A 138 -23.36 -0.55 16.56
CA GLN A 138 -24.81 -0.38 16.67
C GLN A 138 -25.41 0.48 15.55
N GLN A 139 -24.67 1.49 15.07
CA GLN A 139 -25.14 2.42 14.05
C GLN A 139 -24.97 1.87 12.63
N GLU A 140 -23.88 1.15 12.36
CA GLU A 140 -23.45 0.85 10.98
C GLU A 140 -23.42 -0.64 10.64
N LEU A 141 -23.34 -1.53 11.63
CA LEU A 141 -23.01 -2.95 11.41
C LEU A 141 -24.14 -3.90 11.89
N GLN A 142 -25.39 -3.42 11.86
CA GLN A 142 -26.53 -4.26 12.20
C GLN A 142 -26.66 -5.43 11.22
N GLY A 143 -26.79 -6.64 11.75
CA GLY A 143 -26.88 -7.87 10.94
C GLY A 143 -25.53 -8.46 10.51
N TYR A 144 -24.41 -7.80 10.82
CA TYR A 144 -23.09 -8.39 10.59
C TYR A 144 -22.79 -9.46 11.63
N GLN A 145 -22.10 -10.52 11.21
CA GLN A 145 -21.58 -11.53 12.12
C GLN A 145 -20.30 -10.99 12.76
N ALA A 146 -20.29 -10.89 14.10
CA ALA A 146 -19.16 -10.41 14.87
C ALA A 146 -18.28 -11.57 15.38
N THR A 147 -16.97 -11.41 15.23
CA THR A 147 -15.95 -12.32 15.75
C THR A 147 -14.91 -11.51 16.52
N GLN A 148 -14.77 -11.77 17.82
CA GLN A 148 -13.71 -11.17 18.63
C GLN A 148 -12.37 -11.80 18.23
N LEU A 149 -11.43 -10.99 17.72
CA LEU A 149 -10.09 -11.48 17.35
C LEU A 149 -9.06 -11.27 18.45
N LEU A 150 -9.10 -10.12 19.12
CA LEU A 150 -8.24 -9.76 20.25
C LEU A 150 -9.06 -8.96 21.27
N ASN A 151 -8.57 -8.78 22.49
CA ASN A 151 -9.32 -8.10 23.57
C ASN A 151 -9.91 -6.72 23.22
N ARG A 152 -9.33 -6.03 22.23
CA ARG A 152 -9.74 -4.68 21.79
C ARG A 152 -10.10 -4.63 20.31
N MET A 153 -10.24 -5.77 19.64
CA MET A 153 -10.49 -5.86 18.21
C MET A 153 -11.60 -6.87 17.92
N VAL A 154 -12.65 -6.38 17.24
CA VAL A 154 -13.77 -7.20 16.75
C VAL A 154 -13.84 -7.05 15.24
N VAL A 155 -14.02 -8.16 14.54
CA VAL A 155 -14.24 -8.19 13.09
C VAL A 155 -15.67 -8.55 12.80
N TYR A 156 -16.28 -7.78 11.91
CA TYR A 156 -17.65 -7.90 11.45
C TYR A 156 -17.65 -8.29 9.97
N VAL A 157 -18.40 -9.32 9.62
CA VAL A 157 -18.57 -9.77 8.23
C VAL A 157 -20.05 -9.83 7.85
N GLU A 158 -20.35 -9.50 6.60
CA GLU A 158 -21.70 -9.57 6.06
C GLU A 158 -21.78 -10.68 5.01
N ALA A 159 -22.70 -11.64 5.20
CA ALA A 159 -22.84 -12.81 4.32
C ALA A 159 -23.20 -12.45 2.87
N ARG A 160 -23.85 -11.29 2.66
CA ARG A 160 -24.25 -10.80 1.34
C ARG A 160 -23.11 -10.18 0.54
N GLU A 161 -22.01 -9.83 1.21
CA GLU A 161 -20.83 -9.24 0.58
C GLU A 161 -19.57 -10.08 0.88
N PRO A 162 -19.42 -11.25 0.24
CA PRO A 162 -18.22 -12.05 0.37
C PRO A 162 -16.96 -11.25 0.02
N GLY A 163 -15.96 -11.29 0.89
CA GLY A 163 -14.71 -10.53 0.74
C GLY A 163 -14.71 -9.17 1.43
N SER A 164 -15.85 -8.67 1.89
CA SER A 164 -15.96 -7.47 2.72
C SER A 164 -15.87 -7.80 4.21
N SER A 165 -15.19 -6.95 4.98
CA SER A 165 -15.19 -6.98 6.45
C SER A 165 -15.01 -5.59 7.04
N VAL A 166 -15.45 -5.43 8.28
CA VAL A 166 -15.21 -4.22 9.07
C VAL A 166 -14.56 -4.63 10.38
N SER A 167 -13.35 -4.14 10.64
CA SER A 167 -12.69 -4.32 11.92
C SER A 167 -12.84 -3.05 12.75
N LEU A 168 -13.27 -3.21 14.00
CA LEU A 168 -13.33 -2.14 14.99
C LEU A 168 -12.26 -2.39 16.04
N ILE A 169 -11.40 -1.40 16.27
CA ILE A 169 -10.34 -1.46 17.28
C ILE A 169 -10.53 -0.32 18.28
N ASP A 170 -10.69 -0.65 19.56
CA ASP A 170 -10.88 0.35 20.62
C ASP A 170 -9.60 1.18 20.81
N ALA A 171 -9.68 2.46 20.43
CA ALA A 171 -8.58 3.43 20.47
C ALA A 171 -9.04 4.74 21.15
N PRO A 172 -9.07 4.77 22.51
CA PRO A 172 -9.57 5.90 23.28
C PRO A 172 -8.96 7.25 22.84
N PRO A 173 -9.78 8.30 22.68
CA PRO A 173 -11.18 8.38 23.10
C PRO A 173 -12.22 7.84 22.08
N GLY A 174 -11.81 7.21 20.98
CA GLY A 174 -12.71 6.78 19.91
C GLY A 174 -12.49 5.34 19.43
N CYS A 175 -12.78 5.12 18.16
CA CYS A 175 -12.73 3.82 17.50
C CYS A 175 -11.95 3.92 16.19
N LEU A 176 -10.95 3.05 16.02
CA LEU A 176 -10.34 2.86 14.71
C LEU A 176 -11.21 1.88 13.91
N VAL A 177 -11.63 2.31 12.73
CA VAL A 177 -12.50 1.56 11.82
C VAL A 177 -11.70 1.18 10.58
N ILE A 178 -11.56 -0.12 10.32
CA ILE A 178 -10.89 -0.64 9.12
C ILE A 178 -11.93 -1.37 8.28
N ARG A 179 -12.31 -0.79 7.14
CA ARG A 179 -13.20 -1.41 6.16
C ARG A 179 -12.35 -2.04 5.07
N ARG A 180 -12.39 -3.37 4.97
CA ARG A 180 -11.55 -4.15 4.05
C ARG A 180 -12.41 -4.85 3.02
N TYR A 181 -11.94 -4.86 1.77
CA TYR A 181 -12.47 -5.63 0.67
C TYR A 181 -11.35 -6.43 0.01
N VAL A 182 -11.59 -7.72 -0.26
CA VAL A 182 -10.65 -8.59 -0.99
C VAL A 182 -11.39 -9.33 -2.07
N LYS A 183 -10.81 -9.37 -3.26
CA LYS A 183 -11.27 -10.21 -4.37
C LYS A 183 -10.08 -10.89 -5.01
N PHE A 184 -10.08 -12.21 -4.99
CA PHE A 184 -9.12 -13.01 -5.75
C PHE A 184 -9.66 -13.29 -7.15
N SER A 185 -8.76 -13.53 -8.10
CA SER A 185 -9.14 -14.22 -9.33
C SER A 185 -9.72 -15.59 -8.99
N ALA A 186 -10.72 -16.00 -9.75
CA ALA A 186 -11.19 -17.37 -9.65
C ALA A 186 -10.05 -18.28 -10.09
N ALA A 187 -9.74 -19.31 -9.30
CA ALA A 187 -8.83 -20.34 -9.77
C ALA A 187 -9.38 -20.92 -11.07
N THR A 188 -8.58 -20.93 -12.13
CA THR A 188 -8.90 -21.75 -13.31
C THR A 188 -8.95 -23.20 -12.84
N PRO A 189 -10.08 -23.92 -12.99
CA PRO A 189 -10.13 -25.33 -12.63
C PRO A 189 -9.11 -26.07 -13.52
N GLY A 190 -7.96 -26.46 -12.97
CA GLY A 190 -6.92 -27.17 -13.75
C GLY A 190 -5.48 -26.96 -13.34
N VAL A 191 -5.15 -26.00 -12.45
CA VAL A 191 -3.77 -25.86 -11.93
C VAL A 191 -3.71 -26.34 -10.48
N GLY A 192 -4.03 -27.61 -10.30
CA GLY A 192 -3.64 -28.40 -9.15
C GLY A 192 -2.86 -29.60 -9.68
N LYS A 193 -1.54 -29.56 -9.54
CA LYS A 193 -0.70 -30.77 -9.54
C LYS A 193 -0.24 -31.00 -8.12
#